data_AF-E9G6N9-F1
#
_entry.id   AF-E9G6N9-F1
#
_cell.length_a   1.000
_cell.length_b   1.000
_cell.length_c   1.000
_cell.angle_alpha   90.00
_cell.angle_beta   90.00
_cell.angle_gamma   90.00
#
_symmetry.space_group_name_H-M   'P 1'
#
loop_
_entity.id
_entity.type
_entity.pdbx_description
1 polymer ?
#
loop_
_entity_poly.entity_id
_entity_poly.type
_entity_poly.pdbx_seq_one_letter_code
_entity_poly.pdbx_strand_id
1 'polypeptide(L)'
;MSRRKSSVLLPFNLNASKTVNETAENVTVLRTKKTPANRRRTLVEVVEPELDENGLEVFEDLKQKMWSVYRLSDLNSFDNTKPTTFPRYERILSRYLVNSFTQAVTLQAKFKLKHDIQGFDQEDLPVHIKVEDVQLSQPRLVYEGLLLSARKSGGSKTDGVVHLPVLLARGPRAVREKVHDCLSAVFSSSIHEVSFPAEDMHWMIAAWSGFINESRNNKEVSFMYGIPSRTDTIQCQYSVNFIKDLWSCIHDKDNPVVELSEVKRFYSSLIKHTKNTIGLNLAAVPLIMYKTPDFELHTVGKVKVSTLEFIPRILHFIADLCDTQNMNDFSQP
;
A
#
# COMPACT_ATOMS: atom_id res chain seq x y z
N MET A 1 -33.70 46.57 7.88
CA MET A 1 -32.40 46.96 8.46
C MET A 1 -31.31 46.13 7.81
N SER A 2 -30.32 46.83 7.24
CA SER A 2 -29.42 46.36 6.18
C SER A 2 -28.19 45.61 6.72
N ARG A 3 -27.77 44.58 5.98
CA ARG A 3 -26.52 43.82 6.14
C ARG A 3 -25.31 44.73 5.89
N ARG A 4 -24.28 44.66 6.75
CA ARG A 4 -22.91 45.04 6.39
C ARG A 4 -22.01 43.81 6.42
N LYS A 5 -21.65 43.33 5.23
CA LYS A 5 -20.49 42.47 4.99
C LYS A 5 -19.28 43.40 4.92
N SER A 6 -18.24 43.11 5.69
CA SER A 6 -16.96 43.80 5.61
C SER A 6 -15.99 42.88 4.86
N SER A 7 -15.70 43.21 3.61
CA SER A 7 -14.65 42.60 2.81
C SER A 7 -13.36 43.39 2.99
N VAL A 8 -12.27 42.74 3.41
CA VAL A 8 -10.93 43.31 3.35
C VAL A 8 -10.15 42.56 2.29
N LEU A 9 -9.98 43.22 1.14
CA LEU A 9 -9.06 42.85 0.07
C LEU A 9 -7.69 43.43 0.42
N LEU A 10 -6.65 42.59 0.42
CA LEU A 10 -5.26 43.07 0.44
C LEU A 10 -4.71 43.03 -1.00
N PRO A 11 -4.03 44.10 -1.46
CA PRO A 11 -3.45 44.14 -2.80
C PRO A 11 -2.06 43.51 -2.79
N PHE A 12 -1.73 42.75 -3.83
CA PHE A 12 -0.33 42.57 -4.22
C PHE A 12 -0.17 42.90 -5.69
N ASN A 13 0.54 44.00 -5.92
CA ASN A 13 0.83 44.59 -7.20
C ASN A 13 2.11 43.95 -7.75
N LEU A 14 2.11 43.64 -9.04
CA LEU A 14 3.30 43.27 -9.82
C LEU A 14 4.24 44.47 -9.96
N ASN A 15 5.55 44.21 -9.96
CA ASN A 15 6.47 44.51 -11.09
C ASN A 15 7.94 44.41 -10.65
N ALA A 16 8.74 43.63 -11.38
CA ALA A 16 9.94 44.14 -12.07
C ALA A 16 10.63 43.01 -12.86
N SER A 17 10.83 43.28 -14.15
CA SER A 17 11.45 42.47 -15.20
C SER A 17 12.96 42.23 -14.99
N LYS A 18 13.50 41.17 -15.63
CA LYS A 18 14.38 41.29 -16.81
C LYS A 18 14.79 39.92 -17.40
N THR A 19 14.81 39.92 -18.72
CA THR A 19 15.19 38.94 -19.73
C THR A 19 16.70 38.61 -19.75
N VAL A 20 17.08 37.41 -20.22
CA VAL A 20 17.80 37.12 -21.50
C VAL A 20 18.37 35.68 -21.50
N ASN A 21 18.05 34.97 -22.59
CA ASN A 21 18.70 33.86 -23.32
C ASN A 21 19.90 33.10 -22.71
N GLU A 22 19.92 31.76 -22.83
CA GLU A 22 20.77 31.04 -23.80
C GLU A 22 20.64 29.50 -23.70
N THR A 23 20.59 28.89 -24.90
CA THR A 23 21.11 27.56 -25.31
C THR A 23 20.63 26.26 -24.65
N ALA A 24 19.99 25.44 -25.49
CA ALA A 24 19.91 24.00 -25.35
C ALA A 24 21.31 23.37 -25.43
N GLU A 25 21.70 22.59 -24.42
CA GLU A 25 22.77 21.61 -24.52
C GLU A 25 22.54 20.44 -23.56
N ASN A 26 22.84 19.25 -24.06
CA ASN A 26 22.59 17.94 -23.45
C ASN A 26 23.24 17.79 -22.07
N VAL A 27 22.45 17.47 -21.04
CA VAL A 27 22.97 17.00 -19.75
C VAL A 27 22.75 15.49 -19.63
N THR A 28 23.76 14.73 -20.02
CA THR A 28 23.93 13.33 -19.65
C THR A 28 24.18 13.23 -18.14
N VAL A 29 23.15 12.83 -17.37
CA VAL A 29 23.30 12.63 -15.92
C VAL A 29 24.04 11.33 -15.65
N LEU A 30 25.31 11.46 -15.28
CA LEU A 30 26.16 10.40 -14.72
C LEU A 30 25.54 9.83 -13.43
N ARG A 31 25.01 8.61 -13.51
CA ARG A 31 24.57 7.81 -12.33
C ARG A 31 25.79 7.32 -11.54
N THR A 32 26.16 8.03 -10.48
CA THR A 32 27.05 7.48 -9.45
C THR A 32 26.29 6.45 -8.60
N LYS A 33 26.74 5.19 -8.60
CA LYS A 33 26.19 4.10 -7.78
C LYS A 33 26.36 4.43 -6.29
N LYS A 34 25.26 4.57 -5.55
CA LYS A 34 25.25 4.65 -4.08
C LYS A 34 24.82 3.30 -3.47
N THR A 35 25.39 2.96 -2.33
CA THR A 35 25.27 1.71 -1.56
C THR A 35 23.84 1.44 -1.04
N PRO A 36 23.48 0.17 -0.73
CA PRO A 36 22.09 -0.30 -0.58
C PRO A 36 21.24 0.42 0.48
N ALA A 37 21.83 0.81 1.61
CA ALA A 37 21.13 1.48 2.71
C ALA A 37 20.63 2.90 2.35
N ASN A 38 21.19 3.53 1.31
CA ASN A 38 20.79 4.86 0.84
C ASN A 38 19.60 4.84 -0.13
N ARG A 39 19.03 3.67 -0.41
CA ARG A 39 17.81 3.50 -1.22
C ARG A 39 16.54 3.80 -0.41
N ARG A 40 16.60 4.78 0.51
CA ARG A 40 15.36 5.49 0.88
C ARG A 40 14.76 5.98 -0.43
N ARG A 41 13.43 5.84 -0.60
CA ARG A 41 12.68 6.39 -1.74
C ARG A 41 12.99 7.89 -1.82
N THR A 42 14.07 8.27 -2.51
CA THR A 42 14.44 9.68 -2.71
C THR A 42 13.76 10.20 -3.95
N LEU A 43 13.50 9.30 -4.90
CA LEU A 43 12.86 9.51 -6.19
C LEU A 43 11.96 8.30 -6.46
N VAL A 44 10.69 8.55 -6.78
CA VAL A 44 9.77 7.54 -7.29
C VAL A 44 9.26 8.03 -8.63
N GLU A 45 9.56 7.27 -9.69
CA GLU A 45 8.90 7.46 -10.98
C GLU A 45 7.49 6.90 -10.85
N VAL A 46 6.49 7.74 -11.10
CA VAL A 46 5.12 7.28 -11.05
C VAL A 46 4.80 6.54 -12.35
N VAL A 47 5.10 5.25 -12.37
CA VAL A 47 4.71 4.37 -13.47
C VAL A 47 3.20 4.16 -13.38
N GLU A 48 2.47 4.62 -14.40
CA GLU A 48 1.08 4.20 -14.58
C GLU A 48 1.07 2.74 -15.03
N PRO A 49 0.42 1.83 -14.27
CA PRO A 49 0.21 0.50 -14.81
C PRO A 49 -0.73 0.64 -16.01
N GLU A 50 -0.23 0.32 -17.21
CA GLU A 50 -1.04 0.21 -18.43
C GLU A 50 -2.05 -0.92 -18.22
N LEU A 51 -3.26 -0.58 -17.81
CA LEU A 51 -4.36 -1.53 -17.60
C LEU A 51 -5.54 -1.09 -18.45
N ASP A 52 -5.99 -1.98 -19.32
CA ASP A 52 -7.24 -1.82 -20.05
C ASP A 52 -8.44 -2.02 -19.11
N GLU A 53 -9.63 -1.59 -19.54
CA GLU A 53 -10.86 -1.71 -18.73
C GLU A 53 -11.16 -3.18 -18.32
N ASN A 54 -10.77 -4.14 -19.17
CA ASN A 54 -10.89 -5.58 -18.88
C ASN A 54 -9.90 -6.04 -17.79
N GLY A 55 -8.72 -5.44 -17.69
CA GLY A 55 -7.72 -5.74 -16.66
C GLY A 55 -8.13 -5.34 -15.25
N LEU A 56 -9.11 -4.43 -15.09
CA LEU A 56 -9.60 -3.98 -13.79
C LEU A 56 -10.60 -4.95 -13.13
N GLU A 57 -11.37 -5.71 -13.90
CA GLU A 57 -12.38 -6.65 -13.38
C GLU A 57 -11.76 -7.69 -12.44
N VAL A 58 -10.51 -8.04 -12.71
CA VAL A 58 -9.78 -9.04 -11.95
C VAL A 58 -9.59 -8.63 -10.48
N PHE A 59 -9.46 -7.33 -10.24
CA PHE A 59 -9.24 -6.80 -8.90
C PHE A 59 -10.54 -6.62 -8.10
N GLU A 60 -11.72 -6.95 -8.66
CA GLU A 60 -12.99 -6.88 -7.92
C GLU A 60 -12.97 -7.72 -6.64
N ASP A 61 -12.26 -8.85 -6.64
CA ASP A 61 -12.07 -9.67 -5.45
C ASP A 61 -11.32 -8.96 -4.32
N LEU A 62 -10.58 -7.88 -4.58
CA LEU A 62 -9.84 -7.11 -3.57
C LEU A 62 -10.59 -5.84 -3.13
N LYS A 63 -11.52 -5.36 -3.95
CA LYS A 63 -12.26 -4.11 -3.76
C LYS A 63 -13.14 -4.15 -2.52
N GLN A 64 -13.23 -3.01 -1.83
CA GLN A 64 -14.04 -2.78 -0.62
C GLN A 64 -13.77 -3.72 0.57
N LYS A 65 -12.74 -4.57 0.51
CA LYS A 65 -12.35 -5.47 1.60
C LYS A 65 -11.19 -4.88 2.39
N MET A 66 -11.23 -5.05 3.72
CA MET A 66 -10.10 -4.72 4.60
C MET A 66 -9.13 -5.90 4.66
N TRP A 67 -7.91 -5.66 4.24
CA TRP A 67 -6.82 -6.64 4.21
C TRP A 67 -5.79 -6.28 5.27
N SER A 68 -5.29 -7.31 5.96
CA SER A 68 -4.08 -7.19 6.77
C SER A 68 -2.89 -7.60 5.90
N VAL A 69 -1.83 -6.80 5.92
CA VAL A 69 -0.67 -6.92 5.06
C VAL A 69 0.45 -7.60 5.84
N TYR A 70 0.99 -8.66 5.26
CA TYR A 70 2.12 -9.40 5.78
C TYR A 70 3.24 -9.39 4.75
N ARG A 71 4.47 -9.33 5.22
CA ARG A 71 5.67 -9.56 4.42
C ARG A 71 6.15 -11.00 4.62
N LEU A 72 6.68 -11.59 3.55
CA LEU A 72 7.24 -12.94 3.57
C LEU A 72 8.69 -12.90 3.13
N SER A 73 9.53 -13.74 3.73
CA SER A 73 10.76 -14.16 3.07
C SER A 73 10.41 -15.10 1.92
N ASP A 74 11.41 -15.41 1.10
CA ASP A 74 11.25 -16.36 0.00
C ASP A 74 10.64 -17.70 0.47
N LEU A 75 9.78 -18.25 -0.38
CA LEU A 75 9.07 -19.50 -0.12
C LEU A 75 9.89 -20.67 -0.68
N ASN A 76 10.58 -21.38 0.20
CA ASN A 76 11.37 -22.54 -0.17
C ASN A 76 10.47 -23.74 -0.49
N SER A 77 10.77 -24.47 -1.56
CA SER A 77 9.99 -25.64 -2.01
C SER A 77 8.52 -25.37 -2.34
N PHE A 78 8.14 -24.10 -2.46
CA PHE A 78 6.85 -23.72 -3.01
C PHE A 78 6.93 -23.75 -4.53
N ASP A 79 6.00 -24.43 -5.18
CA ASP A 79 5.90 -24.50 -6.64
C ASP A 79 4.53 -23.98 -7.06
N ASN A 80 4.49 -22.71 -7.48
CA ASN A 80 3.32 -22.07 -8.09
C ASN A 80 3.27 -22.24 -9.62
N THR A 81 4.30 -22.85 -10.23
CA THR A 81 4.34 -23.10 -11.68
C THR A 81 3.52 -24.34 -12.07
N LYS A 82 3.37 -25.29 -11.13
CA LYS A 82 2.61 -26.53 -11.33
C LYS A 82 1.38 -26.58 -10.43
N PRO A 83 0.19 -26.23 -10.92
CA PRO A 83 -1.06 -26.34 -10.15
C PRO A 83 -1.34 -27.74 -9.58
N THR A 84 -0.70 -28.79 -10.11
CA THR A 84 -0.80 -30.17 -9.61
C THR A 84 -0.23 -30.36 -8.20
N THR A 85 0.60 -29.44 -7.70
CA THR A 85 1.12 -29.47 -6.33
C THR A 85 0.10 -28.95 -5.31
N PHE A 86 -0.89 -28.16 -5.74
CA PHE A 86 -1.84 -27.49 -4.85
C PHE A 86 -2.69 -28.46 -4.01
N PRO A 87 -3.23 -29.57 -4.55
CA PRO A 87 -3.93 -30.56 -3.74
C PRO A 87 -3.10 -31.10 -2.56
N ARG A 88 -1.77 -31.15 -2.70
CA ARG A 88 -0.88 -31.52 -1.59
C ARG A 88 -0.86 -30.44 -0.52
N TYR A 89 -0.70 -29.17 -0.91
CA TYR A 89 -0.69 -28.03 0.02
C TYR A 89 -2.04 -27.86 0.72
N GLU A 90 -3.14 -28.00 -0.03
CA GLU A 90 -4.52 -28.00 0.49
C GLU A 90 -4.72 -29.04 1.57
N ARG A 91 -4.28 -30.29 1.33
CA ARG A 91 -4.38 -31.37 2.30
C ARG A 91 -3.53 -31.12 3.55
N ILE A 92 -2.30 -30.62 3.38
CA ILE A 92 -1.41 -30.29 4.51
C ILE A 92 -2.05 -29.20 5.37
N LEU A 93 -2.46 -28.09 4.77
CA LEU A 93 -3.04 -26.95 5.49
C LEU A 93 -4.36 -27.34 6.16
N SER A 94 -5.26 -28.04 5.45
CA SER A 94 -6.53 -28.51 6.05
C SER A 94 -6.29 -29.41 7.26
N ARG A 95 -5.37 -30.38 7.14
CA ARG A 95 -5.03 -31.28 8.24
C ARG A 95 -4.37 -30.54 9.40
N TYR A 96 -3.48 -29.59 9.12
CA TYR A 96 -2.85 -28.78 10.16
C TYR A 96 -3.91 -27.98 10.93
N LEU A 97 -4.82 -27.31 10.22
CA LEU A 97 -5.86 -26.50 10.82
C LEU A 97 -6.81 -27.31 11.70
N VAL A 98 -7.31 -28.46 11.22
CA VAL A 98 -8.20 -29.33 12.01
C VAL A 98 -7.56 -29.79 13.33
N ASN A 99 -6.23 -29.96 13.37
CA ASN A 99 -5.50 -30.35 14.57
C ASN A 99 -4.98 -29.18 15.41
N SER A 100 -5.12 -27.93 14.94
CA SER A 100 -4.57 -26.74 15.59
C SER A 100 -5.53 -26.06 16.56
N PHE A 101 -6.81 -26.48 16.58
CA PHE A 101 -7.83 -25.93 17.46
C PHE A 101 -8.27 -26.99 18.48
N THR A 102 -8.53 -26.54 19.70
CA THR A 102 -9.01 -27.41 20.79
C THR A 102 -10.45 -27.88 20.58
N GLN A 103 -11.25 -27.08 19.89
CA GLN A 103 -12.61 -27.43 19.49
C GLN A 103 -12.57 -28.16 18.15
N ALA A 104 -13.47 -29.13 17.97
CA ALA A 104 -13.63 -29.81 16.70
C ALA A 104 -14.06 -28.81 15.62
N VAL A 105 -13.22 -28.65 14.60
CA VAL A 105 -13.47 -27.79 13.44
C VAL A 105 -13.37 -28.61 12.15
N THR A 106 -14.12 -28.22 11.13
CA THR A 106 -14.08 -28.85 9.80
C THR A 106 -13.62 -27.84 8.76
N LEU A 107 -12.33 -27.52 8.81
CA LEU A 107 -11.74 -26.51 7.92
C LEU A 107 -11.10 -27.16 6.69
N GLN A 108 -11.45 -26.65 5.51
CA GLN A 108 -10.86 -27.06 4.23
C GLN A 108 -10.18 -25.88 3.54
N ALA A 109 -8.92 -26.08 3.17
CA ALA A 109 -8.14 -25.12 2.41
C ALA A 109 -8.19 -25.40 0.92
N LYS A 110 -8.16 -24.34 0.11
CA LYS A 110 -8.08 -24.36 -1.36
C LYS A 110 -7.01 -23.37 -1.83
N PHE A 111 -6.17 -23.80 -2.76
CA PHE A 111 -5.16 -22.97 -3.41
C PHE A 111 -5.55 -22.81 -4.88
N LYS A 112 -5.46 -21.59 -5.41
CA LYS A 112 -5.77 -21.29 -6.81
C LYS A 112 -4.81 -20.25 -7.35
N LEU A 113 -4.33 -20.45 -8.58
CA LEU A 113 -3.61 -19.41 -9.30
C LEU A 113 -4.60 -18.32 -9.72
N LYS A 114 -4.15 -17.08 -9.65
CA LYS A 114 -4.85 -15.91 -10.15
C LYS A 114 -4.08 -15.36 -11.36
N HIS A 115 -4.21 -16.06 -12.48
CA HIS A 115 -3.59 -15.69 -13.77
C HIS A 115 -4.04 -14.31 -14.26
N ASP A 116 -5.23 -13.92 -13.86
CA ASP A 116 -5.87 -12.73 -14.37
C ASP A 116 -5.23 -11.45 -13.78
N ILE A 117 -4.53 -11.54 -12.62
CA ILE A 117 -3.96 -10.36 -11.95
C ILE A 117 -2.69 -9.95 -12.71
N GLN A 118 -2.86 -9.08 -13.70
CA GLN A 118 -1.79 -8.53 -14.53
C GLN A 118 -1.01 -7.42 -13.79
N GLY A 119 0.25 -7.18 -14.20
CA GLY A 119 1.17 -6.24 -13.53
C GLY A 119 2.18 -6.89 -12.57
N PHE A 120 2.11 -8.22 -12.43
CA PHE A 120 2.97 -9.05 -11.60
C PHE A 120 3.88 -9.87 -12.54
N ASP A 121 5.06 -10.30 -12.08
CA ASP A 121 5.98 -11.08 -12.91
C ASP A 121 5.27 -12.34 -13.47
N GLN A 122 5.37 -12.59 -14.77
CA GLN A 122 4.67 -13.71 -15.42
C GLN A 122 5.09 -15.06 -14.84
N GLU A 123 6.28 -15.11 -14.24
CA GLU A 123 6.83 -16.33 -13.65
C GLU A 123 6.47 -16.52 -12.17
N ASP A 124 6.06 -15.46 -11.45
CA ASP A 124 5.68 -15.51 -10.02
C ASP A 124 4.20 -15.15 -9.84
N LEU A 125 3.36 -16.01 -10.43
CA LEU A 125 1.91 -15.82 -10.47
C LEU A 125 1.30 -15.71 -9.07
N PRO A 126 0.37 -14.75 -8.86
CA PRO A 126 -0.34 -14.62 -7.59
C PRO A 126 -1.11 -15.88 -7.22
N VAL A 127 -1.06 -16.23 -5.92
CA VAL A 127 -1.70 -17.44 -5.38
C VAL A 127 -2.76 -17.06 -4.36
N HIS A 128 -3.99 -17.45 -4.64
CA HIS A 128 -5.14 -17.26 -3.77
C HIS A 128 -5.33 -18.48 -2.87
N ILE A 129 -5.35 -18.25 -1.56
CA ILE A 129 -5.60 -19.24 -0.52
C ILE A 129 -6.96 -18.94 0.11
N LYS A 130 -7.88 -19.90 0.10
CA LYS A 130 -9.16 -19.82 0.81
C LYS A 130 -9.25 -20.93 1.84
N VAL A 131 -9.78 -20.63 3.03
CA VAL A 131 -10.18 -21.64 4.00
C VAL A 131 -11.66 -21.48 4.27
N GLU A 132 -12.39 -22.56 4.10
CA GLU A 132 -13.83 -22.64 4.32
C GLU A 132 -14.11 -23.59 5.49
N ASP A 133 -15.04 -23.20 6.35
CA ASP A 133 -15.64 -24.10 7.33
C ASP A 133 -16.79 -24.85 6.64
N VAL A 134 -16.65 -26.17 6.55
CA VAL A 134 -17.59 -27.07 5.90
C VAL A 134 -18.52 -27.78 6.88
N GLN A 135 -18.62 -27.30 8.13
CA GLN A 135 -19.52 -27.89 9.13
C GLN A 135 -20.99 -27.70 8.75
N LEU A 136 -21.29 -26.57 8.09
CA LEU A 136 -22.62 -26.18 7.65
C LEU A 136 -22.88 -26.69 6.23
N SER A 137 -24.16 -26.88 5.89
CA SER A 137 -24.61 -27.23 4.53
C SER A 137 -24.16 -26.22 3.47
N GLN A 138 -23.81 -24.99 3.88
CA GLN A 138 -23.16 -23.99 3.07
C GLN A 138 -21.77 -23.67 3.64
N PRO A 139 -20.69 -23.92 2.87
CA PRO A 139 -19.34 -23.60 3.31
C PRO A 139 -19.19 -22.11 3.61
N ARG A 140 -18.66 -21.79 4.79
CA ARG A 140 -18.42 -20.40 5.22
C ARG A 140 -16.94 -20.06 5.06
N LEU A 141 -16.63 -19.03 4.28
CA LEU A 141 -15.26 -18.50 4.18
C LEU A 141 -14.80 -17.95 5.54
N VAL A 142 -13.74 -18.54 6.11
CA VAL A 142 -13.16 -18.12 7.39
C VAL A 142 -11.78 -17.46 7.22
N TYR A 143 -11.08 -17.77 6.13
CA TYR A 143 -9.81 -17.12 5.77
C TYR A 143 -9.73 -16.91 4.27
N GLU A 144 -9.22 -15.76 3.87
CA GLU A 144 -8.85 -15.46 2.50
C GLU A 144 -7.48 -14.81 2.50
N GLY A 145 -6.58 -15.34 1.68
CA GLY A 145 -5.20 -14.89 1.55
C GLY A 145 -4.80 -14.76 0.08
N LEU A 146 -4.00 -13.75 -0.25
CA LEU A 146 -3.42 -13.58 -1.58
C LEU A 146 -1.91 -13.36 -1.45
N LEU A 147 -1.13 -14.30 -1.97
CA LEU A 147 0.31 -14.19 -2.15
C LEU A 147 0.59 -13.52 -3.51
N LEU A 148 1.45 -12.51 -3.54
CA LEU A 148 1.74 -11.74 -4.75
C LEU A 148 3.13 -11.08 -4.72
N SER A 149 3.70 -10.85 -5.90
CA SER A 149 4.91 -10.03 -6.11
C SER A 149 4.66 -8.98 -7.19
N ALA A 150 4.58 -7.71 -6.78
CA ALA A 150 4.30 -6.63 -7.73
C ALA A 150 5.54 -6.15 -8.49
N ARG A 151 6.67 -6.84 -8.39
CA ARG A 151 7.92 -6.44 -9.03
C ARG A 151 8.43 -7.59 -9.87
N LYS A 152 8.94 -7.28 -11.07
CA LYS A 152 9.72 -8.24 -11.85
C LYS A 152 10.95 -8.61 -11.04
N SER A 153 11.12 -9.90 -10.74
CA SER A 153 12.32 -10.38 -10.06
C SER A 153 13.52 -10.08 -10.95
N GLY A 154 14.30 -9.06 -10.59
CA GLY A 154 15.53 -8.72 -11.31
C GLY A 154 16.72 -9.62 -10.96
N GLY A 155 16.51 -10.64 -10.12
CA GLY A 155 17.55 -11.54 -9.62
C GLY A 155 17.59 -12.88 -10.35
N SER A 156 18.77 -13.50 -10.39
CA SER A 156 18.93 -14.89 -10.82
C SER A 156 18.10 -15.79 -9.90
N LYS A 157 17.07 -16.43 -10.44
CA LYS A 157 16.22 -17.37 -9.69
C LYS A 157 17.06 -18.52 -9.17
N THR A 158 17.01 -18.74 -7.86
CA THR A 158 17.48 -19.98 -7.24
C THR A 158 16.41 -21.05 -7.45
N ASP A 159 16.82 -22.22 -7.95
CA ASP A 159 15.90 -23.32 -8.23
C ASP A 159 15.14 -23.75 -6.96
N GLY A 160 13.82 -23.96 -7.09
CA GLY A 160 12.94 -24.33 -5.97
C GLY A 160 12.60 -23.22 -4.98
N VAL A 161 12.88 -21.95 -5.29
CA VAL A 161 12.56 -20.79 -4.45
C VAL A 161 11.63 -19.84 -5.20
N VAL A 162 10.52 -19.47 -4.56
CA VAL A 162 9.52 -18.54 -5.13
C VAL A 162 9.50 -17.24 -4.32
N HIS A 163 9.59 -16.13 -5.02
CA HIS A 163 9.61 -14.79 -4.42
C HIS A 163 8.21 -14.15 -4.49
N LEU A 164 7.45 -14.27 -3.39
CA LEU A 164 6.13 -13.65 -3.20
C LEU A 164 6.14 -12.87 -1.88
N PRO A 165 6.73 -11.66 -1.87
CA PRO A 165 7.05 -10.94 -0.64
C PRO A 165 5.82 -10.38 0.08
N VAL A 166 4.63 -10.44 -0.52
CA VAL A 166 3.39 -9.91 0.07
C VAL A 166 2.37 -11.03 0.27
N LEU A 167 1.78 -11.08 1.47
CA LEU A 167 0.57 -11.82 1.78
C LEU A 167 -0.49 -10.83 2.28
N LEU A 168 -1.52 -10.62 1.47
CA LEU A 168 -2.75 -9.99 1.94
C LEU A 168 -3.62 -11.05 2.61
N ALA A 169 -4.05 -10.84 3.84
CA ALA A 169 -4.86 -11.81 4.57
C ALA A 169 -6.06 -11.16 5.27
N ARG A 170 -7.21 -11.83 5.25
CA ARG A 170 -8.39 -11.49 6.04
C ARG A 170 -9.03 -12.73 6.65
N GLY A 171 -9.69 -12.53 7.79
CA GLY A 171 -10.29 -13.60 8.60
C GLY A 171 -10.02 -13.39 10.09
N PRO A 172 -10.61 -14.21 10.97
CA PRO A 172 -10.35 -14.15 12.41
C PRO A 172 -8.85 -14.31 12.69
N ARG A 173 -8.33 -13.52 13.64
CA ARG A 173 -6.90 -13.52 14.00
C ARG A 173 -6.37 -14.92 14.30
N ALA A 174 -7.11 -15.69 15.10
CA ALA A 174 -6.72 -17.06 15.46
C ALA A 174 -6.58 -17.99 14.24
N VAL A 175 -7.41 -17.83 13.20
CA VAL A 175 -7.30 -18.63 11.97
C VAL A 175 -6.12 -18.15 11.13
N ARG A 176 -5.92 -16.82 11.01
CA ARG A 176 -4.78 -16.25 10.27
C ARG A 176 -3.45 -16.73 10.84
N GLU A 177 -3.26 -16.64 12.16
CA GLU A 177 -2.06 -17.10 12.85
C GLU A 177 -1.77 -18.57 12.54
N LYS A 178 -2.76 -19.47 12.62
CA LYS A 178 -2.57 -20.89 12.29
C LYS A 178 -2.27 -21.16 10.82
N VAL A 179 -2.90 -20.41 9.90
CA VAL A 179 -2.55 -20.51 8.47
C VAL A 179 -1.10 -20.09 8.27
N HIS A 180 -0.68 -18.97 8.86
CA HIS A 180 0.67 -18.43 8.72
C HIS A 180 1.72 -19.37 9.33
N ASP A 181 1.48 -19.90 10.54
CA ASP A 181 2.34 -20.91 11.17
C ASP A 181 2.56 -22.11 10.24
N CYS A 182 1.50 -22.62 9.63
CA CYS A 182 1.57 -23.75 8.70
C CYS A 182 2.38 -23.41 7.45
N LEU A 183 2.12 -22.25 6.83
CA LEU A 183 2.83 -21.82 5.63
C LEU A 183 4.32 -21.63 5.93
N SER A 184 4.65 -20.99 7.05
CA SER A 184 6.02 -20.81 7.52
C SER A 184 6.74 -22.14 7.73
N ALA A 185 6.08 -23.12 8.37
CA ALA A 185 6.66 -24.43 8.61
C ALA A 185 6.84 -25.25 7.31
N VAL A 186 5.87 -25.21 6.40
CA VAL A 186 5.89 -26.01 5.16
C VAL A 186 6.89 -25.45 4.14
N PHE A 187 7.02 -24.13 4.06
CA PHE A 187 7.85 -23.46 3.05
C PHE A 187 9.12 -22.83 3.62
N SER A 188 9.46 -23.11 4.88
CA SER A 188 10.63 -22.54 5.58
C SER A 188 10.75 -21.02 5.35
N SER A 189 9.63 -20.32 5.53
CA SER A 189 9.50 -18.89 5.25
C SER A 189 9.09 -18.14 6.52
N SER A 190 9.58 -16.93 6.70
CA SER A 190 9.18 -16.04 7.80
C SER A 190 8.05 -15.14 7.34
N ILE A 191 6.93 -15.14 8.08
CA ILE A 191 5.77 -14.27 7.82
C ILE A 191 5.66 -13.26 8.95
N HIS A 192 5.67 -11.97 8.61
CA HIS A 192 5.63 -10.88 9.58
C HIS A 192 4.57 -9.85 9.23
N GLU A 193 3.88 -9.30 10.23
CA GLU A 193 2.99 -8.15 10.02
C GLU A 193 3.78 -6.95 9.53
N VAL A 194 3.26 -6.30 8.49
CA VAL A 194 3.84 -5.05 7.99
C VAL A 194 3.38 -3.91 8.88
N SER A 195 4.30 -3.01 9.20
CA SER A 195 3.94 -1.67 9.65
C SER A 195 4.16 -0.69 8.51
N PHE A 196 3.33 0.36 8.45
CA PHE A 196 3.52 1.49 7.54
C PHE A 196 4.10 2.66 8.35
N PRO A 197 5.41 2.89 8.30
CA PRO A 197 6.04 4.06 8.90
C PRO A 197 5.41 5.36 8.38
N ALA A 198 5.50 6.43 9.18
CA ALA A 198 4.94 7.73 8.80
C ALA A 198 5.48 8.23 7.44
N GLU A 199 6.76 8.02 7.16
CA GLU A 199 7.35 8.39 5.86
C GLU A 199 6.66 7.68 4.69
N ASP A 200 6.42 6.37 4.81
CA ASP A 200 5.71 5.58 3.80
C ASP A 200 4.24 6.01 3.66
N MET A 201 3.58 6.34 4.77
CA MET A 201 2.24 6.92 4.72
C MET A 201 2.21 8.26 3.98
N HIS A 202 3.23 9.12 4.19
CA HIS A 202 3.35 10.40 3.48
C HIS A 202 3.56 10.20 1.98
N TRP A 203 4.40 9.23 1.60
CA TRP A 203 4.59 8.85 0.20
C TRP A 203 3.28 8.44 -0.45
N MET A 204 2.52 7.57 0.21
CA MET A 204 1.29 7.04 -0.34
C MET A 204 0.21 8.13 -0.51
N ILE A 205 0.06 9.04 0.46
CA ILE A 205 -0.92 10.13 0.32
C ILE A 205 -0.50 11.17 -0.73
N ALA A 206 0.81 11.46 -0.85
CA ALA A 206 1.34 12.34 -1.89
C ALA A 206 1.11 11.73 -3.28
N ALA A 207 1.44 10.45 -3.46
CA ALA A 207 1.17 9.71 -4.69
C ALA A 207 -0.32 9.79 -5.03
N TRP A 208 -1.22 9.45 -4.10
CA TRP A 208 -2.66 9.56 -4.32
C TRP A 208 -3.11 10.97 -4.75
N SER A 209 -2.54 12.02 -4.16
CA SER A 209 -2.93 13.40 -4.46
C SER A 209 -2.64 13.84 -5.91
N GLY A 210 -1.66 13.19 -6.56
CA GLY A 210 -1.37 13.39 -7.99
C GLY A 210 -2.43 12.79 -8.93
N PHE A 211 -3.18 11.78 -8.49
CA PHE A 211 -4.13 11.01 -9.32
C PHE A 211 -5.59 11.21 -8.93
N ILE A 212 -5.93 12.33 -8.29
CA ILE A 212 -7.31 12.61 -7.88
C ILE A 212 -8.19 12.85 -9.11
N ASN A 213 -9.08 11.90 -9.39
CA ASN A 213 -10.14 12.03 -10.40
C ASN A 213 -11.07 13.21 -10.06
N GLU A 214 -11.46 13.98 -11.07
CA GLU A 214 -12.32 15.16 -10.90
C GLU A 214 -13.69 14.83 -10.31
N SER A 215 -14.18 13.61 -10.52
CA SER A 215 -15.43 13.11 -9.92
C SER A 215 -15.41 13.03 -8.39
N ARG A 216 -14.24 13.20 -7.76
CA ARG A 216 -14.06 13.10 -6.30
C ARG A 216 -13.83 14.45 -5.62
N ASN A 217 -13.83 15.55 -6.37
CA ASN A 217 -13.53 16.90 -5.89
C ASN A 217 -14.39 17.36 -4.69
N ASN A 218 -15.62 16.85 -4.57
CA ASN A 218 -16.55 17.20 -3.49
C ASN A 218 -16.48 16.27 -2.27
N LYS A 219 -15.56 15.30 -2.24
CA LYS A 219 -15.40 14.38 -1.12
C LYS A 219 -14.37 14.89 -0.12
N GLU A 220 -14.24 14.17 0.99
CA GLU A 220 -13.29 14.48 2.07
C GLU A 220 -12.23 13.40 2.20
N VAL A 221 -11.07 13.82 2.70
CA VAL A 221 -9.98 12.98 3.17
C VAL A 221 -9.87 13.14 4.67
N SER A 222 -9.86 12.02 5.38
CA SER A 222 -9.78 11.99 6.85
C SER A 222 -8.43 11.48 7.30
N PHE A 223 -7.75 12.23 8.15
CA PHE A 223 -6.53 11.83 8.84
C PHE A 223 -6.86 11.58 10.31
N MET A 224 -6.42 10.44 10.84
CA MET A 224 -6.63 10.06 12.23
C MET A 224 -5.29 9.99 12.95
N TYR A 225 -5.20 10.72 14.06
CA TYR A 225 -4.00 10.82 14.89
C TYR A 225 -4.29 10.20 16.26
N GLY A 226 -3.33 9.43 16.78
CA GLY A 226 -3.42 8.87 18.12
C GLY A 226 -2.89 9.86 19.16
N ILE A 227 -3.56 9.97 20.31
CA ILE A 227 -3.03 10.77 21.43
C ILE A 227 -2.11 9.89 22.27
N PRO A 228 -0.82 10.25 22.46
CA PRO A 228 0.09 9.46 23.27
C PRO A 228 -0.45 9.23 24.69
N SER A 229 -0.31 8.01 25.20
CA SER A 229 -0.78 7.60 26.54
C SER A 229 -2.31 7.62 26.74
N ARG A 230 -3.10 7.73 25.68
CA ARG A 230 -4.57 7.64 25.70
C ARG A 230 -5.09 6.75 24.58
N THR A 231 -6.32 6.27 24.74
CA THR A 231 -7.06 5.57 23.68
C THR A 231 -7.79 6.52 22.74
N ASP A 232 -7.79 7.82 23.06
CA ASP A 232 -8.45 8.86 22.29
C ASP A 232 -7.72 9.15 20.98
N THR A 233 -8.48 9.59 19.97
CA THR A 233 -7.97 9.96 18.66
C THR A 233 -8.43 11.35 18.25
N ILE A 234 -7.65 11.98 17.38
CA ILE A 234 -8.01 13.25 16.72
C ILE A 234 -8.25 12.95 15.25
N GLN A 235 -9.44 13.29 14.77
CA GLN A 235 -9.78 13.19 13.36
C GLN A 235 -9.77 14.57 12.71
N CYS A 236 -8.99 14.73 11.64
CA CYS A 236 -8.96 15.94 10.82
C CYS A 236 -9.45 15.62 9.41
N GLN A 237 -10.47 16.34 8.96
CA GLN A 237 -11.02 16.21 7.62
C GLN A 237 -10.61 17.40 6.76
N TYR A 238 -10.19 17.11 5.53
CA TYR A 238 -9.86 18.09 4.50
C TYR A 238 -10.66 17.77 3.25
N SER A 239 -11.06 18.79 2.49
CA SER A 239 -11.65 18.55 1.18
C SER A 239 -10.61 17.96 0.23
N VAL A 240 -11.05 17.09 -0.67
CA VAL A 240 -10.20 16.51 -1.72
C VAL A 240 -9.56 17.63 -2.57
N ASN A 241 -10.30 18.70 -2.88
CA ASN A 241 -9.77 19.86 -3.58
C ASN A 241 -8.60 20.53 -2.84
N PHE A 242 -8.72 20.73 -1.52
CA PHE A 242 -7.63 21.32 -0.75
C PHE A 242 -6.35 20.48 -0.83
N ILE A 243 -6.48 19.14 -0.73
CA ILE A 243 -5.33 18.23 -0.85
C ILE A 243 -4.73 18.29 -2.26
N LYS A 244 -5.56 18.28 -3.30
CA LYS A 244 -5.15 18.38 -4.70
C LYS A 244 -4.43 19.69 -5.00
N ASP A 245 -5.01 20.81 -4.56
CA ASP A 245 -4.45 22.15 -4.77
C ASP A 245 -3.12 22.30 -4.04
N LEU A 246 -3.04 21.81 -2.80
CA LEU A 246 -1.81 21.81 -2.02
C LEU A 246 -0.69 21.02 -2.72
N TRP A 247 -1.01 19.84 -3.26
CA TRP A 247 -0.05 19.04 -4.01
C TRP A 247 0.39 19.75 -5.30
N SER A 248 -0.54 20.34 -6.04
CA SER A 248 -0.24 21.04 -7.31
C SER A 248 0.62 22.29 -7.14
N CYS A 249 0.69 22.85 -5.93
CA CYS A 249 1.58 23.96 -5.60
C CYS A 249 3.01 23.53 -5.28
N ILE A 250 3.25 22.22 -5.16
CA ILE A 250 4.52 21.64 -4.71
C ILE A 250 5.15 20.82 -5.84
N HIS A 251 4.34 20.00 -6.50
CA HIS A 251 4.78 19.09 -7.55
C HIS A 251 4.29 19.56 -8.91
N ASP A 252 5.21 19.54 -9.88
CA ASP A 252 4.90 19.82 -11.27
C ASP A 252 4.18 18.63 -11.90
N LYS A 253 2.99 18.85 -12.44
CA LYS A 253 2.17 17.80 -13.06
C LYS A 253 2.83 17.17 -14.28
N ASP A 254 3.72 17.90 -14.94
CA ASP A 254 4.43 17.43 -16.13
C ASP A 254 5.70 16.63 -15.77
N ASN A 255 6.06 16.59 -14.48
CA ASN A 255 7.20 15.82 -13.99
C ASN A 255 6.72 14.48 -13.41
N PRO A 256 7.02 13.32 -14.05
CA PRO A 256 6.61 12.02 -13.53
C PRO A 256 7.38 11.57 -12.28
N VAL A 257 8.42 12.31 -11.90
CA VAL A 257 9.30 11.95 -10.78
C VAL A 257 8.94 12.75 -9.54
N VAL A 258 8.54 12.03 -8.49
CA VAL A 258 8.26 12.61 -7.18
C VAL A 258 9.49 12.48 -6.27
N GLU A 259 9.92 13.59 -5.67
CA GLU A 259 11.03 13.64 -4.74
C GLU A 259 10.60 13.56 -3.27
N LEU A 260 11.48 13.03 -2.42
CA LEU A 260 11.26 13.02 -0.95
C LEU A 260 11.10 14.44 -0.38
N SER A 261 11.78 15.42 -0.98
CA SER A 261 11.71 16.83 -0.59
C SER A 261 10.28 17.37 -0.77
N GLU A 262 9.62 17.03 -1.88
CA GLU A 262 8.24 17.38 -2.21
C GLU A 262 7.26 16.71 -1.25
N VAL A 263 7.41 15.41 -0.99
CA VAL A 263 6.56 14.67 -0.05
C VAL A 263 6.62 15.26 1.36
N LYS A 264 7.83 15.57 1.84
CA LYS A 264 8.02 16.23 3.15
C LYS A 264 7.44 17.63 3.17
N ARG A 265 7.58 18.40 2.08
CA ARG A 265 7.00 19.74 1.95
C ARG A 265 5.48 19.69 1.94
N PHE A 266 4.89 18.70 1.26
CA PHE A 266 3.45 18.49 1.22
C PHE A 266 2.88 18.23 2.61
N TYR A 267 3.43 17.24 3.32
CA TYR A 267 2.95 16.92 4.65
C TYR A 267 3.20 18.05 5.65
N SER A 268 4.38 18.67 5.65
CA SER A 268 4.64 19.82 6.55
C SER A 268 3.74 21.01 6.28
N SER A 269 3.36 21.27 5.02
CA SER A 269 2.42 22.33 4.66
C SER A 269 1.00 22.02 5.17
N LEU A 270 0.56 20.77 5.10
CA LEU A 270 -0.70 20.31 5.69
C LEU A 270 -0.72 20.56 7.21
N ILE A 271 0.33 20.14 7.92
CA ILE A 271 0.44 20.32 9.37
C ILE A 271 0.48 21.81 9.75
N LYS A 272 1.23 22.62 8.98
CA LYS A 272 1.30 24.07 9.19
C LYS A 272 -0.05 24.75 8.96
N HIS A 273 -0.78 24.36 7.92
CA HIS A 273 -2.13 24.86 7.66
C HIS A 273 -3.04 24.59 8.86
N THR A 274 -3.07 23.36 9.37
CA THR A 274 -3.92 22.99 10.51
C THR A 274 -3.54 23.74 11.78
N LYS A 275 -2.24 23.89 12.06
CA LYS A 275 -1.76 24.69 13.19
C LYS A 275 -2.21 26.15 13.08
N ASN A 276 -2.16 26.74 11.88
CA ASN A 276 -2.51 28.14 11.67
C ASN A 276 -4.02 28.38 11.69
N THR A 277 -4.83 27.43 11.19
CA THR A 277 -6.28 27.57 11.07
C THR A 277 -7.00 27.25 12.39
N ILE A 278 -6.59 26.20 13.08
CA ILE A 278 -7.29 25.70 14.29
C ILE A 278 -6.42 25.63 15.54
N GLY A 279 -5.15 26.04 15.48
CA GLY A 279 -4.23 26.03 16.62
C GLY A 279 -3.65 24.65 16.98
N LEU A 280 -4.01 23.60 16.25
CA LEU A 280 -3.63 22.23 16.59
C LEU A 280 -2.27 21.85 16.00
N ASN A 281 -1.31 21.49 16.85
CA ASN A 281 0.00 21.02 16.43
C ASN A 281 0.01 19.50 16.15
N LEU A 282 -0.42 19.11 14.95
CA LEU A 282 -0.45 17.70 14.54
C LEU A 282 0.94 17.04 14.45
N ALA A 283 2.04 17.80 14.36
CA ALA A 283 3.39 17.24 14.40
C ALA A 283 3.74 16.57 15.74
N ALA A 284 3.00 16.88 16.81
CA ALA A 284 3.23 16.32 18.15
C ALA A 284 2.48 15.00 18.41
N VAL A 285 1.66 14.55 17.46
CA VAL A 285 0.84 13.34 17.60
C VAL A 285 1.07 12.40 16.41
N PRO A 286 1.22 11.08 16.64
CA PRO A 286 1.44 10.13 15.57
C PRO A 286 0.18 9.99 14.69
N LEU A 287 0.37 10.05 13.37
CA LEU A 287 -0.63 9.60 12.41
C LEU A 287 -0.80 8.09 12.56
N ILE A 288 -2.04 7.61 12.71
CA ILE A 288 -2.34 6.18 12.85
C ILE A 288 -3.07 5.60 11.64
N MET A 289 -3.80 6.45 10.91
CA MET A 289 -4.55 6.05 9.72
C MET A 289 -4.90 7.29 8.89
N TYR A 290 -5.03 7.12 7.59
CA TYR A 290 -5.84 8.04 6.79
C TYR A 290 -6.80 7.27 5.88
N LYS A 291 -7.88 7.95 5.54
CA LYS A 291 -8.96 7.47 4.69
C LYS A 291 -9.22 8.49 3.60
N THR A 292 -9.00 8.09 2.37
CA THR A 292 -9.41 8.83 1.17
C THR A 292 -10.72 8.25 0.64
N PRO A 293 -11.35 8.87 -0.36
CA PRO A 293 -12.45 8.25 -1.10
C PRO A 293 -12.09 6.89 -1.73
N ASP A 294 -10.80 6.64 -1.95
CA ASP A 294 -10.29 5.57 -2.80
C ASP A 294 -9.65 4.45 -2.04
N PHE A 295 -9.07 4.74 -0.88
CA PHE A 295 -8.51 3.73 -0.02
C PHE A 295 -8.36 4.24 1.41
N GLU A 296 -8.13 3.28 2.30
CA GLU A 296 -7.87 3.49 3.71
C GLU A 296 -6.58 2.74 4.06
N LEU A 297 -5.67 3.40 4.76
CA LEU A 297 -4.37 2.84 5.14
C LEU A 297 -4.10 3.11 6.62
N HIS A 298 -3.83 2.04 7.37
CA HIS A 298 -3.48 2.09 8.79
C HIS A 298 -2.00 1.81 8.99
N THR A 299 -1.38 2.45 9.98
CA THR A 299 0.02 2.17 10.37
C THR A 299 0.25 0.71 10.74
N VAL A 300 -0.78 0.03 11.27
CA VAL A 300 -0.75 -1.37 11.71
C VAL A 300 -0.97 -2.39 10.58
N GLY A 301 -0.54 -2.06 9.36
CA GLY A 301 -0.55 -3.03 8.26
C GLY A 301 -1.94 -3.33 7.71
N LYS A 302 -2.93 -2.42 7.84
CA LYS A 302 -4.27 -2.64 7.29
C LYS A 302 -4.55 -1.72 6.11
N VAL A 303 -5.10 -2.29 5.06
CA VAL A 303 -5.43 -1.57 3.83
C VAL A 303 -6.81 -1.97 3.31
N LYS A 304 -7.57 -0.98 2.85
CA LYS A 304 -8.83 -1.20 2.12
C LYS A 304 -8.81 -0.32 0.89
N VAL A 305 -9.07 -0.88 -0.29
CA VAL A 305 -9.16 -0.10 -1.52
C VAL A 305 -10.59 -0.10 -2.04
N SER A 306 -11.15 1.08 -2.23
CA SER A 306 -12.49 1.35 -2.78
C SER A 306 -12.47 1.54 -4.30
N THR A 307 -11.38 2.18 -4.74
CA THR A 307 -10.91 2.48 -6.10
C THR A 307 -10.39 1.31 -6.94
N LEU A 308 -11.10 0.68 -7.90
CA LEU A 308 -10.47 -0.39 -8.74
C LEU A 308 -9.15 0.07 -9.39
N GLU A 309 -9.17 1.24 -10.02
CA GLU A 309 -8.01 1.91 -10.65
C GLU A 309 -6.80 2.07 -9.70
N PHE A 310 -7.04 2.12 -8.38
CA PHE A 310 -6.01 2.31 -7.38
C PHE A 310 -5.42 1.00 -6.86
N ILE A 311 -6.12 -0.13 -7.00
CA ILE A 311 -5.67 -1.41 -6.44
C ILE A 311 -4.26 -1.77 -6.92
N PRO A 312 -3.94 -1.77 -8.22
CA PRO A 312 -2.61 -2.12 -8.72
C PRO A 312 -1.52 -1.24 -8.11
N ARG A 313 -1.73 0.07 -8.05
CA ARG A 313 -0.77 1.05 -7.50
C ARG A 313 -0.49 0.79 -6.01
N ILE A 314 -1.55 0.54 -5.23
CA ILE A 314 -1.43 0.20 -3.82
C ILE A 314 -0.65 -1.12 -3.64
N LEU A 315 -0.91 -2.12 -4.48
CA LEU A 315 -0.19 -3.39 -4.44
C LEU A 315 1.30 -3.23 -4.77
N HIS A 316 1.64 -2.44 -5.79
CA HIS A 316 3.04 -2.10 -6.12
C HIS A 316 3.76 -1.42 -4.96
N PHE A 317 3.13 -0.41 -4.36
CA PHE A 317 3.70 0.28 -3.22
C PHE A 317 3.96 -0.66 -2.03
N ILE A 318 3.00 -1.56 -1.75
CA ILE A 318 3.09 -2.53 -0.67
C ILE A 318 4.21 -3.53 -0.94
N ALA A 319 4.33 -4.05 -2.16
CA ALA A 319 5.40 -4.99 -2.52
C ALA A 319 6.78 -4.36 -2.35
N ASP A 320 6.99 -3.16 -2.88
CA ASP A 320 8.25 -2.43 -2.70
C ASP A 320 8.58 -2.17 -1.22
N LEU A 321 7.55 -1.90 -0.40
CA LEU A 321 7.71 -1.72 1.04
C LEU A 321 8.14 -3.04 1.72
N CYS A 322 7.45 -4.15 1.42
CA CYS A 322 7.77 -5.46 1.96
C CYS A 322 9.21 -5.88 1.60
N ASP A 323 9.62 -5.70 0.33
CA ASP A 323 10.97 -5.99 -0.13
C ASP A 323 12.01 -5.16 0.62
N THR A 324 11.75 -3.87 0.78
CA THR A 324 12.66 -2.97 1.50
C THR A 324 12.79 -3.37 2.97
N GLN A 325 11.68 -3.71 3.62
CA GLN A 325 11.70 -4.16 5.02
C GLN A 325 12.43 -5.50 5.17
N ASN A 326 12.20 -6.46 4.27
CA ASN A 326 12.90 -7.74 4.28
C ASN A 326 14.43 -7.55 4.12
N MET A 327 14.88 -6.70 3.18
CA MET A 327 16.30 -6.41 2.98
C MET A 327 16.97 -5.80 4.23
N ASN A 328 16.26 -4.95 4.97
CA ASN A 328 16.79 -4.32 6.18
C ASN A 328 16.97 -5.31 7.34
N ASP A 329 16.11 -6.31 7.45
CA ASP A 329 16.24 -7.36 8.47
C ASP A 329 17.49 -8.23 8.25
N PHE A 330 17.84 -8.52 6.99
CA PHE A 330 19.09 -9.22 6.64
C PHE A 330 20.35 -8.36 6.82
N SER A 331 20.19 -7.06 7.04
CA SER A 331 21.30 -6.10 7.19
C SER A 331 21.64 -5.78 8.65
N GLN A 332 20.89 -6.32 9.62
CA GLN A 332 21.23 -6.19 11.03
C GLN A 332 22.04 -7.42 11.50
N PRO A 333 23.26 -7.22 12.02
CA PRO A 333 24.16 -8.31 12.43
C PRO A 333 23.70 -9.07 13.67
#